data_AF-A0AAW6MA60-F1
#
_entry.id   AF-A0AAW6MA60-F1
#
_cell.length_a   1.000
_cell.length_b   1.000
_cell.length_c   1.000
_cell.angle_alpha   90.00
_cell.angle_beta   90.00
_cell.angle_gamma   90.00
#
_symmetry.space_group_name_H-M   'P 1'
#
loop_
_entity.id
_entity.type
_entity.pdbx_description
1 polymer ?
#
loop_
_entity_poly.entity_id
_entity_poly.type
_entity_poly.pdbx_seq_one_letter_code
_entity_poly.pdbx_strand_id
1 'polypeptide(L)'
;IHAFCPNATYSPNDGVSEDLFRNIGQFTSPDRYHSEDLIEGCLDKTSFICSEVHAEERRARSTKNGVQYYWEDIFTGFLFIADFHKEFQGETTGLLDSFIKIKMGASRVKI
;
A
#
# COMPACT_ATOMS: atom_id res chain seq x y z
N ILE A 1 -6.88 -3.17 29.01
CA ILE A 1 -6.73 -3.01 27.55
C ILE A 1 -8.04 -3.51 26.94
N HIS A 2 -8.82 -2.64 26.30
CA HIS A 2 -10.07 -3.03 25.65
C HIS A 2 -9.77 -3.31 24.18
N ALA A 3 -10.05 -4.52 23.69
CA ALA A 3 -9.90 -4.83 22.27
C ALA A 3 -10.93 -4.00 21.49
N PHE A 4 -10.47 -3.32 20.43
CA PHE A 4 -11.32 -2.49 19.58
C PHE A 4 -12.12 -3.34 18.57
N CYS A 5 -11.54 -4.45 18.10
CA CYS A 5 -12.18 -5.44 17.25
C CYS A 5 -11.96 -6.84 17.83
N PRO A 6 -12.89 -7.36 18.66
CA PRO A 6 -12.70 -8.62 19.39
C PRO A 6 -12.53 -9.85 18.49
N ASN A 7 -13.04 -9.78 17.25
CA ASN A 7 -13.02 -10.88 16.28
C ASN A 7 -11.96 -10.69 15.18
N ALA A 8 -11.02 -9.75 15.36
CA ALA A 8 -9.91 -9.63 14.44
C ALA A 8 -8.99 -10.84 14.56
N THR A 9 -8.49 -11.33 13.43
CA THR A 9 -7.49 -12.38 13.36
C THR A 9 -6.12 -11.75 13.11
N TYR A 10 -5.08 -12.39 13.63
CA TYR A 10 -3.70 -12.05 13.37
C TYR A 10 -2.96 -13.30 12.89
N SER A 11 -2.35 -13.17 11.71
CA SER A 11 -1.58 -14.22 11.06
C SER A 11 -0.17 -13.66 10.72
N PRO A 12 0.85 -13.96 11.53
CA PRO A 12 2.17 -13.31 11.42
C PRO A 12 2.88 -13.61 10.09
N ASN A 13 2.68 -14.79 9.52
CA ASN A 13 3.37 -15.22 8.30
C ASN A 13 2.55 -14.99 7.03
N ASP A 14 1.35 -14.43 7.16
CA ASP A 14 0.49 -14.08 6.04
C ASP A 14 0.54 -12.56 5.86
N GLY A 15 0.12 -12.07 4.69
CA GLY A 15 0.05 -10.65 4.40
C GLY A 15 -0.92 -10.35 3.26
N VAL A 16 -1.10 -9.06 2.94
CA VAL A 16 -1.89 -8.64 1.78
C VAL A 16 -1.31 -9.28 0.51
N SER A 17 -2.16 -9.90 -0.30
CA SER A 17 -1.70 -10.51 -1.55
C SER A 17 -1.18 -9.45 -2.54
N GLU A 18 -0.20 -9.84 -3.34
CA GLU A 18 0.35 -8.99 -4.39
C GLU A 18 -0.72 -8.52 -5.38
N ASP A 19 -1.68 -9.39 -5.71
CA ASP A 19 -2.82 -9.04 -6.57
C ASP A 19 -3.70 -7.95 -5.95
N LEU A 20 -3.98 -8.04 -4.64
CA LEU A 20 -4.73 -7.01 -3.95
C LEU A 20 -3.96 -5.69 -3.95
N PHE A 21 -2.65 -5.71 -3.67
CA PHE A 21 -1.79 -4.53 -3.76
C PHE A 21 -1.82 -3.87 -5.15
N ARG A 22 -1.70 -4.68 -6.22
CA ARG A 22 -1.76 -4.20 -7.61
C ARG A 22 -3.11 -3.57 -7.96
N ASN A 23 -4.19 -4.08 -7.39
CA ASN A 23 -5.55 -3.60 -7.65
C ASN A 23 -5.91 -2.29 -6.92
N ILE A 24 -5.08 -1.80 -5.99
CA ILE A 24 -5.29 -0.50 -5.33
C ILE A 24 -5.17 0.67 -6.32
N GLY A 25 -4.50 0.47 -7.46
CA GLY A 25 -4.45 1.43 -8.57
C GLY A 25 -3.63 2.69 -8.29
N GLN A 26 -2.97 2.78 -7.13
CA GLN A 26 -2.18 3.94 -6.71
C GLN A 26 -0.66 3.72 -6.87
N PHE A 27 -0.22 2.47 -7.06
CA PHE A 27 1.18 2.09 -7.15
C PHE A 27 1.51 1.42 -8.49
N THR A 28 2.77 1.53 -8.90
CA THR A 28 3.29 0.74 -10.03
C THR A 28 3.32 -0.74 -9.65
N SER A 29 3.08 -1.60 -10.62
CA SER A 29 3.30 -3.03 -10.55
C SER A 29 4.72 -3.37 -10.06
N PRO A 30 4.89 -4.03 -8.90
CA PRO A 30 6.23 -4.36 -8.40
C PRO A 30 6.90 -5.47 -9.20
N ASP A 31 8.23 -5.47 -9.19
CA ASP A 31 9.07 -6.58 -9.66
C ASP A 31 9.39 -7.57 -8.51
N ARG A 32 9.36 -7.09 -7.27
CA ARG A 32 9.47 -7.88 -6.04
C ARG A 32 8.42 -7.46 -5.04
N TYR A 33 7.82 -8.44 -4.39
CA TYR A 33 6.77 -8.22 -3.42
C TYR A 33 6.94 -9.16 -2.23
N HIS A 34 6.80 -8.60 -1.03
CA HIS A 34 6.72 -9.34 0.21
C HIS A 34 5.72 -8.66 1.16
N SER A 35 5.05 -9.45 1.98
CA SER A 35 4.10 -8.98 2.97
C SER A 35 4.01 -9.95 4.14
N GLU A 36 3.86 -9.41 5.34
CA GLU A 36 3.74 -10.17 6.58
C GLU A 36 2.84 -9.43 7.58
N ASP A 37 2.63 -10.02 8.76
CA ASP A 37 1.83 -9.43 9.83
C ASP A 37 0.38 -9.07 9.43
N LEU A 38 -0.31 -10.01 8.78
CA LEU A 38 -1.72 -9.85 8.43
C LEU A 38 -2.59 -9.72 9.68
N ILE A 39 -3.30 -8.60 9.77
CA ILE A 39 -4.41 -8.38 10.70
C ILE A 39 -5.65 -8.09 9.87
N GLU A 40 -6.69 -8.88 10.05
CA GLU A 40 -7.96 -8.69 9.35
C GLU A 40 -9.13 -8.75 10.32
N GLY A 41 -10.22 -8.08 9.98
CA GLY A 41 -11.39 -8.06 10.85
C GLY A 41 -12.55 -7.28 10.26
N CYS A 42 -13.60 -7.16 11.05
CA CYS A 42 -14.76 -6.36 10.72
C CYS A 42 -15.19 -5.57 11.95
N LEU A 43 -15.24 -4.25 11.80
CA LEU A 43 -15.81 -3.35 12.79
C LEU A 43 -17.17 -2.87 12.30
N ASP A 44 -18.24 -3.28 12.99
CA ASP A 44 -19.63 -3.08 12.58
C ASP A 44 -19.95 -3.60 11.17
N LYS A 45 -19.79 -2.75 10.15
CA LYS A 45 -20.03 -3.06 8.72
C LYS A 45 -18.81 -2.78 7.84
N THR A 46 -17.68 -2.43 8.45
CA THR A 46 -16.44 -2.09 7.76
C THR A 46 -15.46 -3.23 7.94
N SER A 47 -15.24 -4.00 6.87
CA SER A 47 -14.13 -4.94 6.82
C SER A 47 -12.82 -4.17 6.66
N PHE A 48 -11.78 -4.66 7.29
CA PHE A 48 -10.44 -4.11 7.14
C PHE A 48 -9.40 -5.21 7.05
N ILE A 49 -8.32 -4.88 6.36
CA ILE A 49 -7.10 -5.67 6.25
C ILE A 49 -5.92 -4.73 6.50
N CYS A 50 -4.98 -5.17 7.31
CA CYS A 50 -3.74 -4.47 7.62
C CYS A 50 -2.60 -5.47 7.47
N SER A 51 -1.51 -5.10 6.81
CA SER A 51 -0.28 -5.89 6.81
C SER A 51 0.93 -5.00 6.59
N GLU A 52 2.11 -5.45 6.99
CA GLU A 52 3.35 -4.87 6.48
C GLU A 52 3.51 -5.30 5.01
N VAL A 53 3.96 -4.39 4.16
CA VAL A 53 4.20 -4.62 2.74
C VAL A 53 5.51 -3.97 2.34
N HIS A 54 6.34 -4.73 1.62
CA HIS A 54 7.53 -4.25 0.93
C HIS A 54 7.42 -4.58 -0.56
N ALA A 55 7.30 -3.54 -1.39
CA ALA A 55 7.15 -3.64 -2.83
C ALA A 55 8.29 -2.86 -3.51
N GLU A 56 9.05 -3.51 -4.39
CA GLU A 56 10.21 -2.92 -5.07
C GLU A 56 10.08 -3.02 -6.59
N GLU A 57 10.61 -2.02 -7.30
CA GLU A 57 10.83 -2.07 -8.74
C GLU A 57 12.32 -2.12 -9.09
N ARG A 58 12.63 -2.79 -10.20
CA ARG A 58 13.99 -2.89 -10.70
C ARG A 58 14.28 -1.70 -11.62
N ARG A 59 15.28 -0.91 -11.25
CA ARG A 59 15.81 0.19 -12.06
C ARG A 59 17.14 -0.18 -12.71
N ALA A 60 17.43 0.50 -13.82
CA ALA A 60 18.70 0.40 -14.52
C ALA A 60 19.30 1.80 -14.69
N ARG A 61 20.59 1.95 -14.41
CA ARG A 61 21.34 3.19 -14.66
C ARG A 61 22.57 2.92 -15.53
N SER A 62 22.80 3.80 -16.49
CA SER A 62 24.02 3.76 -17.31
C SER A 62 25.18 4.34 -16.52
N THR A 63 26.31 3.64 -16.55
CA THR A 63 27.58 4.04 -15.92
C THR A 63 28.70 4.01 -16.95
N LYS A 64 29.88 4.56 -16.60
CA LYS A 64 31.06 4.51 -17.48
C LYS A 64 31.51 3.07 -17.81
N ASN A 65 31.12 2.09 -16.99
CA ASN A 65 31.53 0.69 -17.12
C ASN A 65 30.37 -0.22 -17.59
N GLY A 66 29.27 0.35 -18.11
CA GLY A 66 28.10 -0.41 -18.58
C GLY A 66 26.82 -0.10 -17.79
N VAL A 67 25.85 -1.01 -17.84
CA VAL A 67 24.54 -0.86 -17.17
C VAL A 67 24.57 -1.52 -15.80
N GLN A 68 24.14 -0.80 -14.76
CA GLN A 68 23.97 -1.32 -13.41
C GLN A 68 22.47 -1.41 -13.06
N TYR A 69 22.05 -2.56 -12.55
CA TYR A 69 20.70 -2.78 -12.02
C TYR A 69 20.68 -2.56 -10.50
N TYR A 70 19.58 -2.00 -10.00
CA TYR A 70 19.34 -1.79 -8.58
C TYR A 70 17.83 -1.79 -8.29
N TRP A 71 17.47 -1.86 -7.02
CA TRP A 71 16.07 -1.89 -6.56
C TRP A 71 15.71 -0.54 -5.94
N GLU A 72 14.52 -0.04 -6.24
CA GLU A 72 13.91 1.12 -5.59
C GLU A 72 12.58 0.69 -4.97
N ASP A 73 12.30 1.19 -3.76
CA ASP A 73 11.03 0.94 -3.10
C ASP A 73 9.90 1.67 -3.82
N ILE A 74 8.86 0.93 -4.19
CA ILE A 74 7.56 1.49 -4.57
C ILE A 74 6.76 1.82 -3.30
N PHE A 75 6.78 0.90 -2.33
CA PHE A 75 6.09 1.03 -1.05
C PHE A 75 6.80 0.19 0.01
N THR A 76 6.98 0.77 1.20
CA THR A 76 7.45 0.09 2.40
C THR A 76 6.66 0.61 3.58
N GLY A 77 6.04 -0.28 4.35
CA GLY A 77 5.38 0.03 5.61
C GLY A 77 4.04 -0.68 5.78
N PHE A 78 3.20 -0.15 6.66
CA PHE A 78 1.88 -0.71 6.94
C PHE A 78 0.84 -0.26 5.91
N LEU A 79 0.27 -1.23 5.21
CA LEU A 79 -0.85 -1.02 4.31
C LEU A 79 -2.16 -1.31 5.06
N PHE A 80 -3.03 -0.31 5.16
CA PHE A 80 -4.35 -0.44 5.78
C PHE A 80 -5.45 -0.24 4.74
N ILE A 81 -6.23 -1.28 4.48
CA ILE A 81 -7.35 -1.29 3.54
C ILE A 81 -8.62 -1.41 4.37
N ALA A 82 -9.55 -0.47 4.19
CA ALA A 82 -10.86 -0.51 4.84
C ALA A 82 -11.96 -0.32 3.80
N ASP A 83 -12.89 -1.28 3.75
CA ASP A 83 -14.08 -1.20 2.90
C ASP A 83 -15.23 -0.61 3.73
N PHE A 84 -15.48 0.67 3.51
CA PHE A 84 -16.59 1.34 4.16
C PHE A 84 -17.86 1.21 3.31
N HIS A 85 -18.91 0.69 3.93
CA HIS A 85 -20.25 0.61 3.32
C HIS A 85 -20.97 1.97 3.31
N LYS A 86 -20.31 3.01 2.79
CA LYS A 86 -20.83 4.37 2.59
C LYS A 86 -20.13 5.00 1.40
N GLU A 87 -20.85 5.81 0.63
CA GLU A 87 -20.21 6.65 -0.38
C GLU A 87 -19.57 7.87 0.28
N PHE A 88 -18.25 8.02 0.12
CA PHE A 88 -17.52 9.20 0.53
C PHE A 88 -17.13 10.01 -0.70
N GLN A 89 -17.24 11.33 -0.61
CA GLN A 89 -16.45 12.21 -1.46
C GLN A 89 -15.07 12.32 -0.81
N GLY A 90 -14.12 11.53 -1.29
CA GLY A 90 -12.75 11.51 -0.78
C GLY A 90 -11.86 12.52 -1.49
N GLU A 91 -10.92 13.12 -0.74
CA GLU A 91 -9.77 13.86 -1.27
C GLU A 91 -8.50 13.10 -0.88
N THR A 92 -7.71 12.66 -1.86
CA THR A 92 -6.43 11.98 -1.61
C THR A 92 -5.36 13.01 -1.31
N THR A 93 -4.85 13.03 -0.07
CA THR A 93 -3.74 13.91 0.33
C THR A 93 -2.47 13.08 0.55
N GLY A 94 -1.47 13.25 -0.31
CA GLY A 94 -0.14 12.68 -0.10
C GLY A 94 0.69 13.61 0.78
N LEU A 95 0.86 13.25 2.05
CA LEU A 95 1.79 13.94 2.96
C LEU A 95 3.13 13.22 2.92
N LEU A 96 4.10 13.82 2.24
CA LEU A 96 5.49 13.38 2.28
C LEU A 96 6.21 14.18 3.36
N ASP A 97 6.83 13.49 4.32
CA ASP A 97 7.77 14.12 5.27
C ASP A 97 9.15 14.32 4.63
N SER A 98 9.16 14.91 3.42
CA SER A 98 10.37 15.26 2.69
C SER A 98 10.12 16.46 1.78
N PHE A 99 11.09 17.38 1.72
CA PHE A 99 11.11 18.67 1.02
C PHE A 99 11.02 18.57 -0.53
N ILE A 100 10.31 17.59 -1.08
CA ILE A 100 10.18 17.39 -2.52
C ILE A 100 8.76 17.77 -2.94
N LYS A 101 8.66 18.91 -3.63
CA LYS A 101 7.44 19.45 -4.22
C LYS A 101 6.76 18.41 -5.11
N ILE A 102 5.57 17.95 -4.74
CA ILE A 102 4.64 17.31 -5.67
C ILE A 102 3.64 18.36 -6.15
N LYS A 103 3.61 18.61 -7.46
CA LYS A 103 2.46 19.23 -8.12
C LYS A 103 1.40 18.13 -8.31
N MET A 104 0.39 18.09 -7.45
CA MET A 104 -0.77 17.24 -7.69
C MET A 104 -1.66 17.87 -8.76
N GLY A 105 -1.66 17.24 -9.95
CA GLY A 105 -2.67 17.50 -10.97
C GLY A 105 -3.96 16.79 -10.58
N ALA A 106 -5.05 17.55 -10.48
CA ALA A 106 -6.37 17.02 -10.18
C ALA A 106 -6.84 16.11 -11.34
N SER A 107 -6.94 14.81 -11.08
CA SER A 107 -7.68 13.90 -11.96
C SER A 107 -8.95 13.46 -11.25
N ARG A 108 -10.10 13.86 -11.81
CA ARG A 108 -11.43 13.52 -11.30
C ARG A 108 -11.76 12.11 -11.76
N VAL A 109 -11.94 11.17 -10.83
CA VAL A 109 -12.58 9.88 -11.12
C VAL A 109 -14.09 10.08 -10.99
N LYS A 110 -14.83 9.77 -12.06
CA LYS A 110 -16.29 9.64 -12.01
C LYS A 110 -16.61 8.20 -11.57
N ILE A 111 -17.44 8.10 -10.53
CA ILE A 111 -18.17 6.88 -10.17
C ILE A 111 -19.23 6.63 -11.23
#